data_AF-A0A959J541-F1
#
_entry.id   AF-A0A959J541-F1
#
_cell.length_a   1.000
_cell.length_b   1.000
_cell.length_c   1.000
_cell.angle_alpha   90.00
_cell.angle_beta   90.00
_cell.angle_gamma   90.00
#
_symmetry.space_group_name_H-M   'P 1'
#
loop_
_entity.id
_entity.type
_entity.pdbx_description
1 polymer ?
#
loop_
_entity_poly.entity_id
_entity_poly.type
_entity_poly.pdbx_seq_one_letter_code
_entity_poly.pdbx_strand_id
1 'polypeptide(L)' 'MKIPTRFEVMKELLERSAFGVCDYFAVKIGIATSRVRLYFIYLSFLTLGSPVIIYLFLAFWLNVKRYIRNKKNLLWQ' A
#
# COMPACT_ATOMS: atom_id res chain seq x y z
N MET A 1 0.89 -23.12 32.17
CA MET A 1 0.16 -21.83 32.17
C MET A 1 1.12 -20.76 31.66
N LYS A 2 1.08 -20.44 30.36
CA LYS A 2 2.04 -19.51 29.73
C LYS A 2 1.42 -18.12 29.75
N ILE A 3 1.96 -17.23 30.59
CA ILE A 3 1.49 -15.85 30.72
C ILE A 3 1.73 -15.18 29.36
N PRO A 4 0.67 -14.76 28.62
CA PRO A 4 0.85 -14.17 27.30
C PRO A 4 1.53 -12.82 27.48
N THR A 5 2.75 -12.72 26.98
CA THR A 5 3.47 -11.45 26.98
C THR A 5 2.74 -10.49 26.05
N ARG A 6 2.54 -9.23 26.46
CA ARG A 6 1.80 -8.20 25.66
C ARG A 6 2.31 -8.08 24.21
N PHE A 7 3.56 -8.45 23.98
CA PHE A 7 4.20 -8.48 22.67
C PHE A 7 3.70 -9.60 21.74
N GLU A 8 3.26 -10.76 22.25
CA GLU A 8 2.73 -11.86 21.42
C GLU A 8 1.38 -11.48 20.80
N VAL A 9 0.50 -10.83 21.57
CA VAL A 9 -0.81 -10.38 21.10
C VAL A 9 -0.66 -9.32 20.00
N MET A 10 0.29 -8.38 20.16
CA MET A 10 0.60 -7.38 19.14
C MET A 10 1.11 -8.01 17.84
N LYS A 11 1.96 -9.04 17.94
CA LYS A 11 2.46 -9.79 16.78
C LYS A 11 1.34 -10.53 16.06
N GLU A 12 0.49 -11.26 16.78
CA GLU A 12 -0.63 -11.98 16.19
C GLU A 12 -1.61 -11.04 15.48
N LEU A 13 -1.90 -9.87 16.07
CA LEU A 13 -2.77 -8.87 15.45
C LEU A 13 -2.15 -8.30 14.18
N LEU A 14 -0.84 -8.04 14.18
CA LEU A 14 -0.13 -7.51 13.02
C LEU A 14 0.00 -8.56 11.92
N GLU A 15 0.28 -9.81 12.28
CA GLU A 15 0.24 -10.95 11.35
C GLU A 15 -1.14 -11.06 10.73
N ARG A 16 -2.21 -11.15 11.51
CA ARG A 16 -3.59 -11.25 10.98
C ARG A 16 -3.94 -10.08 10.06
N SER A 17 -3.55 -8.86 10.42
CA SER A 17 -3.81 -7.66 9.61
C SER A 17 -2.99 -7.65 8.31
N ALA A 18 -1.69 -7.94 8.39
CA ALA A 18 -0.80 -7.96 7.23
C ALA A 18 -1.12 -9.12 6.28
N PHE A 19 -1.46 -10.30 6.80
CA PHE A 19 -1.91 -11.44 6.01
C PHE A 19 -3.25 -11.16 5.32
N GLY A 20 -4.22 -10.54 6.00
CA GLY A 20 -5.51 -10.19 5.39
C GLY A 20 -5.38 -9.18 4.24
N VAL A 21 -4.53 -8.16 4.40
CA VAL A 21 -4.27 -7.18 3.33
C VAL A 21 -3.52 -7.83 2.17
N CYS A 22 -2.46 -8.60 2.43
CA CYS A 22 -1.70 -9.29 1.38
C CYS A 22 -2.58 -10.28 0.60
N ASP A 23 -3.48 -10.99 1.27
CA ASP A 23 -4.41 -11.94 0.65
C ASP A 23 -5.44 -11.22 -0.23
N TYR A 24 -6.04 -10.13 0.26
CA TYR A 24 -6.97 -9.32 -0.54
C TYR A 24 -6.31 -8.74 -1.80
N PHE A 25 -5.08 -8.23 -1.69
CA PHE A 25 -4.32 -7.77 -2.86
C PHE A 25 -3.91 -8.92 -3.78
N ALA A 26 -3.51 -10.07 -3.24
CA ALA A 26 -3.18 -11.27 -4.01
C ALA A 26 -4.37 -11.74 -4.84
N VAL A 27 -5.57 -11.83 -4.25
CA VAL A 27 -6.80 -12.21 -4.94
C VAL A 27 -7.20 -11.16 -5.99
N LYS A 28 -7.08 -9.87 -5.67
CA LYS A 28 -7.44 -8.79 -6.61
C LYS A 28 -6.53 -8.71 -7.84
N ILE A 29 -5.25 -9.05 -7.69
CA ILE A 29 -4.25 -8.99 -8.76
C ILE A 29 -4.01 -10.39 -9.39
N GLY A 30 -4.46 -11.47 -8.76
CA GLY A 30 -4.25 -12.85 -9.21
C GLY A 30 -2.81 -13.35 -9.04
N ILE A 31 -2.05 -12.80 -8.09
CA ILE A 31 -0.62 -13.12 -7.86
C ILE A 31 -0.45 -13.89 -6.55
N ALA A 32 0.52 -14.80 -6.49
CA ALA A 32 0.86 -15.53 -5.27
C ALA A 32 1.20 -14.60 -4.08
N THR A 33 0.64 -14.89 -2.91
CA THR A 33 0.77 -14.13 -1.65
C THR A 33 2.23 -13.85 -1.26
N SER A 34 3.15 -14.79 -1.56
CA SER A 34 4.59 -14.62 -1.31
C SER A 34 5.20 -13.41 -2.03
N ARG A 35 4.76 -13.13 -3.27
CA ARG A 35 5.25 -11.98 -4.04
C ARG A 35 4.64 -10.68 -3.53
N VAL A 36 3.35 -10.71 -3.16
CA VAL A 36 2.67 -9.54 -2.58
C VAL A 36 3.34 -9.07 -1.30
N ARG A 37 3.73 -10.01 -0.42
CA ARG A 37 4.45 -9.69 0.81
C ARG A 37 5.80 -9.00 0.54
N LEU A 38 6.55 -9.46 -0.47
CA LEU A 38 7.79 -8.81 -0.89
C LEU A 38 7.53 -7.41 -1.45
N TYR A 39 6.50 -7.23 -2.28
CA TYR A 39 6.12 -5.93 -2.80
C TYR A 39 5.71 -4.95 -1.69
N PHE A 40 5.02 -5.40 -0.65
CA PHE A 40 4.63 -4.56 0.49
C PHE A 40 5.86 -3.99 1.21
N ILE A 41 6.87 -4.82 1.45
CA ILE A 41 8.14 -4.39 2.06
C ILE A 41 8.89 -3.44 1.13
N TYR A 42 8.97 -3.75 -0.17
CA TYR A 42 9.58 -2.87 -1.16
C TYR A 42 8.89 -1.51 -1.25
N LEU A 43 7.55 -1.49 -1.29
CA LEU A 43 6.75 -0.27 -1.32
C LEU A 43 6.94 0.55 -0.05
N SER A 44 7.04 -0.11 1.10
CA SER A 44 7.30 0.55 2.38
C SER A 44 8.68 1.22 2.36
N PHE A 45 9.73 0.53 1.91
CA PHE A 45 11.05 1.13 1.76
C PHE A 45 11.13 2.17 0.64
N LEU A 46 10.38 2.01 -0.44
CA LEU A 46 10.33 3.00 -1.52
C LEU A 46 9.62 4.28 -1.08
N THR A 47 8.55 4.13 -0.31
CA THR A 47 7.77 5.25 0.24
C THR A 47 8.52 5.96 1.36
N LEU A 48 9.27 5.23 2.19
CA LEU A 48 9.98 5.78 3.34
C LEU A 48 11.45 6.13 3.04
N GLY A 49 11.99 5.68 1.91
CA GLY A 49 13.43 5.70 1.63
C GLY A 49 14.00 7.07 1.28
N SER A 50 13.20 8.00 0.77
CA SER A 50 13.65 9.37 0.58
C SER A 50 12.48 10.35 0.48
N PRO A 51 12.50 11.48 1.21
CA PRO A 51 11.49 12.54 1.06
C PRO A 51 11.38 13.03 -0.39
N VAL A 52 12.46 12.93 -1.18
CA VAL A 52 12.46 13.29 -2.61
C VAL A 52 11.50 12.42 -3.43
N ILE A 53 11.44 11.12 -3.17
CA ILE A 53 10.55 10.18 -3.88
C ILE A 53 9.09 10.43 -3.50
N ILE A 54 8.84 10.75 -2.22
CA ILE A 54 7.51 11.13 -1.74
C ILE A 54 7.03 12.41 -2.43
N TYR A 55 7.87 13.44 -2.51
CA TYR A 55 7.52 14.70 -3.18
C TYR A 55 7.21 14.51 -4.67
N LEU A 56 8.03 13.73 -5.38
CA LEU A 56 7.79 13.38 -6.79
C LEU A 56 6.45 12.66 -6.97
N PHE A 57 6.14 11.69 -6.10
CA PHE A 57 4.89 10.94 -6.18
C PHE A 57 3.66 11.81 -5.90
N LEU A 58 3.73 12.68 -4.87
CA LEU A 58 2.65 13.63 -4.54
C LEU A 58 2.41 14.64 -5.67
N ALA A 59 3.49 15.23 -6.21
CA ALA A 59 3.42 16.18 -7.30
C ALA A 59 2.87 15.53 -8.58
N PHE A 60 3.31 14.31 -8.89
CA PHE A 60 2.79 13.54 -10.02
C PHE A 60 1.30 13.21 -9.84
N TRP A 61 0.90 12.78 -8.64
CA TRP A 61 -0.50 12.46 -8.34
C TRP A 61 -1.43 13.66 -8.48
N LEU A 62 -1.00 14.84 -7.99
CA LEU A 62 -1.73 16.09 -8.17
C LEU A 62 -1.89 16.43 -9.66
N ASN A 63 -0.85 16.25 -10.46
CA ASN A 63 -0.90 16.47 -11.91
C ASN A 63 -1.85 15.48 -12.62
N VAL A 64 -1.80 14.17 -12.28
CA VAL A 64 -2.71 13.15 -12.83
C VAL A 64 -4.17 13.47 -12.48
N LYS A 65 -4.45 13.83 -11.22
CA LYS A 65 -5.80 14.20 -10.79
C LYS A 65 -6.31 15.43 -11.52
N ARG A 66 -5.43 16.41 -11.76
CA ARG A 66 -5.74 17.60 -12.56
C ARG A 66 -6.00 17.24 -14.02
N TYR A 67 -5.22 16.34 -14.60
CA TYR A 67 -5.41 15.87 -15.98
C TYR A 67 -6.76 15.14 -16.16
N ILE A 68 -7.11 14.23 -15.24
CA ILE A 68 -8.41 13.54 -15.23
C ILE A 68 -9.56 14.54 -15.05
N ARG A 69 -9.42 15.52 -14.15
CA ARG A 69 -10.44 16.56 -13.92
C ARG A 69 -10.62 17.47 -15.14
N ASN A 70 -9.55 17.83 -15.84
CA ASN A 70 -9.64 18.60 -17.09
C ASN A 70 -10.25 17.79 -18.24
N LYS A 71 -9.98 16.48 -18.35
CA LYS A 71 -10.63 15.63 -19.36
C LYS A 71 -12.15 15.58 -19.21
N LYS A 72 -12.68 15.66 -17.99
CA LYS A 72 -14.14 15.69 -17.76
C LYS A 72 -14.80 17.01 -18.20
N ASN A 73 -14.08 18.13 -18.19
CA ASN A 73 -14.63 19.42 -18.61
C ASN A 73 -14.58 19.62 -20.14
N LEU A 74 -13.67 18.94 -20.84
CA LEU A 74 -13.58 18.97 -22.31
C LEU A 74 -14.70 18.19 -23.01
N LEU A 75 -15.39 17.30 -22.30
CA LEU A 75 -16.53 16.51 -22.84
C LEU A 75 -17.88 17.24 -22.72
N TRP A 76 -17.91 18.47 -22.19
CA TRP A 76 -19.10 19.33 -22.10
C TRP A 76 -19.04 20.54 -23.06
N GLN A 77 -18.16 20.51 -24.06
CA GLN A 77 -18.20 21.38 -25.25
C GLN A 77 -18.61 20.58 -26.48
#